data_AF-A0A7C1WTQ6-F1
#
_entry.id   AF-A0A7C1WTQ6-F1
#
_cell.length_a   1.000
_cell.length_b   1.000
_cell.length_c   1.000
_cell.angle_alpha   90.00
_cell.angle_beta   90.00
_cell.angle_gamma   90.00
#
_symmetry.space_group_name_H-M   'P 1'
#
loop_
_entity.id
_entity.type
_entity.pdbx_description
1 polymer ?
#
loop_
_entity_poly.entity_id
_entity_poly.type
_entity_poly.pdbx_seq_one_letter_code
_entity_poly.pdbx_strand_id
1 'polypeptide(L)'
;MKRRRCRGWLEKMYLVAVALTAVMACPTKAEGPVVNWEALQSYALLAVKLTVTATGILIFVTAFIRAAIAALRKHVSGSIAAAAAQRELYEAIEGPVLWLIALALAAWLPDILVALGLLPQGTPFAVKWSDIFAKP
;
A
#
# COMPACT_ATOMS: atom_id res chain seq x y z
N MET A 1 -60.27 1.47 28.58
CA MET A 1 -59.10 1.52 27.65
C MET A 1 -57.83 0.86 28.22
N LYS A 2 -57.85 -0.42 28.64
CA LYS A 2 -56.67 -1.13 29.24
C LYS A 2 -56.16 -2.34 28.44
N ARG A 3 -56.92 -2.87 27.48
CA ARG A 3 -56.55 -4.10 26.74
C ARG A 3 -55.55 -3.92 25.58
N ARG A 4 -55.34 -2.71 25.07
CA ARG A 4 -54.38 -2.46 23.97
C ARG A 4 -52.91 -2.41 24.42
N ARG A 5 -52.65 -2.15 25.71
CA ARG A 5 -51.28 -1.96 26.23
C ARG A 5 -50.53 -3.28 26.44
N CYS A 6 -51.25 -4.38 26.70
CA CYS A 6 -50.64 -5.71 26.88
C CYS A 6 -50.25 -6.39 25.55
N ARG A 7 -50.94 -6.10 24.44
CA ARG A 7 -50.67 -6.73 23.13
C ARG A 7 -49.28 -6.34 22.58
N GLY A 8 -48.93 -5.06 22.68
CA GLY A 8 -47.62 -4.57 22.26
C GLY A 8 -46.46 -5.04 23.14
N TRP A 9 -46.72 -5.44 24.39
CA TRP A 9 -45.69 -6.05 25.26
C TRP A 9 -45.39 -7.48 24.85
N LEU A 10 -46.42 -8.27 24.51
CA LEU A 10 -46.25 -9.64 24.00
C LEU A 10 -45.51 -9.68 22.65
N GLU A 11 -45.82 -8.78 21.72
CA GLU A 11 -45.12 -8.68 20.43
C GLU A 11 -43.63 -8.33 20.62
N LYS A 12 -43.32 -7.41 21.54
CA LYS A 12 -41.92 -7.05 21.86
C LYS A 12 -41.16 -8.20 22.51
N MET A 13 -41.79 -8.92 23.44
CA MET A 13 -41.17 -10.09 24.06
C MET A 13 -40.97 -11.23 23.06
N TYR A 14 -41.91 -11.42 22.12
CA TYR A 14 -41.77 -12.40 21.04
C TYR A 14 -40.64 -12.04 20.08
N LEU A 15 -40.53 -10.77 19.67
CA LEU A 15 -39.41 -10.30 18.83
C LEU A 15 -38.06 -10.44 19.54
N VAL A 16 -38.00 -10.17 20.84
CA VAL A 16 -36.79 -10.37 21.65
C VAL A 16 -36.45 -11.85 21.78
N ALA A 17 -37.44 -12.73 21.96
CA ALA A 17 -37.23 -14.17 22.02
C ALA A 17 -36.76 -14.75 20.67
N VAL A 18 -37.32 -14.27 19.55
CA VAL A 18 -36.89 -14.64 18.19
C VAL A 18 -35.49 -14.09 17.87
N ALA A 19 -35.17 -12.88 18.33
CA ALA A 19 -33.82 -12.34 18.22
C ALA A 19 -32.81 -13.14 19.05
N LEU A 20 -33.18 -13.54 20.27
CA LEU A 20 -32.34 -14.37 21.15
C LEU A 20 -32.13 -15.77 20.57
N THR A 21 -33.15 -16.39 19.96
CA THR A 21 -32.98 -17.69 19.30
C THR A 21 -32.20 -17.58 17.99
N ALA A 22 -32.32 -16.46 17.25
CA ALA A 22 -31.48 -16.20 16.07
C ALA A 22 -30.00 -16.02 16.42
N VAL A 23 -29.69 -15.41 17.58
CA VAL A 23 -28.31 -15.28 18.08
C VAL A 23 -27.76 -16.63 18.56
N MET A 24 -28.59 -17.48 19.17
CA MET A 24 -28.18 -18.80 19.66
C MET A 24 -28.12 -19.89 18.57
N ALA A 25 -28.74 -19.67 17.41
CA ALA A 25 -28.76 -20.62 16.29
C ALA A 25 -27.59 -20.46 15.30
N CYS A 26 -26.55 -19.70 15.64
CA CYS A 26 -25.32 -19.66 14.87
C CYS A 26 -24.24 -20.52 15.55
N PRO A 27 -24.20 -21.85 15.38
CA PRO A 27 -23.02 -22.62 15.69
C PRO A 27 -22.07 -22.50 14.50
N THR A 28 -21.55 -21.30 14.24
CA THR A 28 -20.31 -21.23 13.47
C THR A 28 -19.21 -21.52 14.47
N LYS A 29 -18.77 -22.77 14.45
CA LYS A 29 -17.47 -23.19 14.94
C LYS A 29 -16.47 -22.16 14.40
N ALA A 30 -16.06 -21.21 15.23
CA ALA A 30 -15.02 -20.27 14.89
C ALA A 30 -13.74 -21.08 14.81
N GLU A 31 -13.49 -21.67 13.64
CA GLU A 31 -12.16 -22.05 13.22
C GLU A 31 -11.30 -20.81 13.48
N GLY A 32 -10.31 -20.95 14.38
CA GLY A 32 -9.38 -19.85 14.64
C GLY A 32 -8.85 -19.32 13.30
N PRO A 33 -8.48 -18.04 13.18
CA PRO A 33 -8.10 -17.46 11.91
C PRO A 33 -7.03 -18.35 11.28
N VAL A 34 -7.38 -19.00 10.16
CA VAL A 34 -6.44 -19.84 9.41
C VAL A 34 -5.44 -18.87 8.82
N VAL A 35 -4.32 -18.66 9.51
CA VAL A 35 -3.25 -17.77 9.04
C VAL A 35 -2.62 -18.47 7.84
N ASN A 36 -3.02 -18.04 6.64
CA ASN A 36 -2.36 -18.46 5.42
C ASN A 36 -0.95 -17.86 5.41
N TRP A 37 0.04 -18.68 5.79
CA TRP A 37 1.45 -18.28 5.90
C TRP A 37 2.02 -17.77 4.57
N GLU A 38 1.58 -18.33 3.45
CA GLU A 38 2.03 -17.92 2.11
C GLU A 38 1.49 -16.53 1.73
N ALA A 39 0.23 -16.26 2.09
CA ALA A 39 -0.35 -14.93 1.93
C ALA A 39 0.38 -13.91 2.81
N LEU A 40 0.64 -14.25 4.09
CA LEU A 40 1.36 -13.38 5.03
C LEU A 40 2.77 -13.04 4.53
N GLN A 41 3.49 -14.02 4.00
CA GLN A 41 4.81 -13.82 3.40
C GLN A 41 4.74 -12.89 2.17
N SER A 42 3.74 -13.05 1.33
CA SER A 42 3.53 -12.20 0.14
C SER A 42 3.18 -10.75 0.54
N TYR A 43 2.37 -10.56 1.58
CA TYR A 43 2.09 -9.24 2.16
C TYR A 43 3.34 -8.60 2.77
N ALA A 44 4.17 -9.38 3.49
CA ALA A 44 5.40 -8.88 4.08
C ALA A 44 6.41 -8.43 3.01
N LEU A 45 6.58 -9.22 1.94
CA LEU A 45 7.42 -8.85 0.80
C LEU A 45 6.93 -7.59 0.10
N LEU A 46 5.61 -7.48 -0.12
CA LEU A 46 5.01 -6.29 -0.70
C LEU A 46 5.24 -5.04 0.18
N ALA A 47 5.06 -5.17 1.49
CA ALA A 47 5.30 -4.08 2.44
C ALA A 47 6.77 -3.60 2.42
N VAL A 48 7.73 -4.53 2.35
CA VAL A 48 9.15 -4.19 2.24
C VAL A 48 9.44 -3.45 0.93
N LYS A 49 8.92 -3.93 -0.21
CA LYS A 49 9.14 -3.26 -1.51
C LYS A 49 8.53 -1.87 -1.52
N LEU A 50 7.32 -1.71 -0.99
CA LEU A 50 6.65 -0.41 -0.91
C LEU A 50 7.38 0.56 0.02
N THR A 51 7.87 0.10 1.17
CA THR A 51 8.64 0.96 2.10
C THR A 51 9.96 1.41 1.49
N VAL A 52 10.73 0.50 0.87
CA VAL A 52 11.99 0.87 0.17
C VAL A 52 11.71 1.89 -0.93
N THR A 53 10.66 1.66 -1.75
CA THR A 53 10.29 2.57 -2.84
C THR A 53 9.86 3.94 -2.29
N ALA A 54 9.01 3.97 -1.27
CA ALA A 54 8.52 5.20 -0.64
C ALA A 54 9.64 6.00 0.03
N THR A 55 10.55 5.33 0.75
CA THR A 55 11.72 5.97 1.35
C THR A 55 12.65 6.55 0.29
N GLY A 56 12.88 5.82 -0.82
CA GLY A 56 13.64 6.33 -1.96
C GLY A 56 13.04 7.61 -2.54
N ILE A 57 11.72 7.62 -2.76
CA ILE A 57 10.99 8.79 -3.25
C ILE A 57 11.12 9.97 -2.27
N LEU A 58 10.97 9.74 -0.96
CA LEU A 58 11.12 10.78 0.05
C LEU A 58 12.53 11.40 0.03
N ILE A 59 13.58 10.58 -0.02
CA ILE A 59 14.96 11.05 -0.11
C ILE A 59 15.14 11.90 -1.37
N PHE A 60 14.64 11.42 -2.51
CA PHE A 60 14.67 12.16 -3.76
C PHE A 60 13.96 13.52 -3.67
N VAL A 61 12.75 13.57 -3.12
CA VAL A 61 11.99 14.81 -2.96
C VAL A 61 12.75 15.80 -2.07
N THR A 62 13.35 15.32 -0.97
CA THR A 62 14.14 16.21 -0.10
C THR A 62 15.41 16.73 -0.79
N ALA A 63 16.09 15.90 -1.58
CA ALA A 63 17.24 16.30 -2.38
C ALA A 63 16.84 17.30 -3.48
N PHE A 64 15.72 17.06 -4.15
CA PHE A 64 15.16 17.94 -5.16
C PHE A 64 14.80 19.32 -4.60
N ILE A 65 14.15 19.37 -3.44
CA ILE A 65 13.85 20.65 -2.75
C ILE A 65 15.14 21.40 -2.42
N ARG A 66 16.17 20.72 -1.91
CA ARG A 66 17.48 21.35 -1.64
C ARG A 66 18.12 21.90 -2.91
N ALA A 67 18.10 21.14 -4.01
CA ALA A 67 18.63 21.57 -5.30
C ALA A 67 17.85 22.78 -5.85
N ALA A 68 16.52 22.76 -5.78
CA ALA A 68 15.67 23.87 -6.20
C ALA A 68 15.94 25.15 -5.41
N ILE A 69 16.10 25.07 -4.08
CA ILE A 69 16.46 26.22 -3.24
C ILE A 69 17.85 26.77 -3.61
N ALA A 70 18.84 25.90 -3.84
CA ALA A 70 20.18 26.30 -4.24
C ALA A 70 20.18 27.03 -5.59
N ALA A 71 19.39 26.56 -6.55
CA ALA A 71 19.24 27.18 -7.85
C ALA A 71 18.50 28.53 -7.81
N LEU A 72 17.42 28.63 -7.03
CA LEU A 72 16.71 29.89 -6.80
C LEU A 72 17.64 30.98 -6.26
N ARG A 73 18.55 30.63 -5.34
CA ARG A 73 19.57 31.56 -4.83
C ARG A 73 20.54 32.05 -5.92
N LYS A 74 20.89 31.21 -6.90
CA LYS A 74 21.76 31.58 -8.03
C LYS A 74 21.08 32.47 -9.07
N HIS A 75 19.76 32.35 -9.25
CA HIS A 75 19.01 33.18 -10.20
C HIS A 75 18.82 34.64 -9.74
N VAL A 76 18.93 34.92 -8.44
CA VAL A 76 18.83 36.29 -7.89
C VAL A 76 20.04 37.17 -8.29
N SER A 77 21.16 36.58 -8.76
CA SER A 77 22.41 37.30 -9.06
C SER A 77 22.69 37.65 -10.55
N GLY A 78 21.72 37.57 -11.46
CA GLY A 78 21.82 38.17 -12.81
C GLY A 78 21.74 37.20 -14.01
N SER A 79 21.28 37.71 -15.15
CA SER A 79 20.65 36.94 -16.26
C SER A 79 21.56 35.97 -17.04
N ILE A 80 22.89 36.08 -16.96
CA ILE A 80 23.82 35.11 -17.59
C ILE A 80 23.93 33.83 -16.75
N ALA A 81 23.66 33.91 -15.44
CA ALA A 81 23.66 32.76 -14.54
C ALA A 81 22.46 31.82 -14.76
N ALA A 82 21.42 32.27 -15.47
CA ALA A 82 20.17 31.52 -15.63
C ALA A 82 20.31 30.26 -16.50
N ALA A 83 21.03 30.36 -17.63
CA ALA A 83 21.24 29.21 -18.53
C ALA A 83 22.24 28.20 -17.94
N ALA A 84 23.27 28.68 -17.25
CA ALA A 84 24.21 27.84 -16.52
C ALA A 84 23.54 27.13 -15.33
N ALA A 85 22.67 27.84 -14.59
CA ALA A 85 21.90 27.27 -13.49
C ALA A 85 20.90 26.20 -13.93
N GLN A 86 20.28 26.35 -15.12
CA GLN A 86 19.41 25.29 -15.66
C GLN A 86 20.18 24.02 -16.02
N ARG A 87 21.39 24.14 -16.56
CA ARG A 87 22.24 22.99 -16.88
C ARG A 87 22.73 22.27 -15.62
N GLU A 88 23.16 23.03 -14.61
CA GLU A 88 23.51 22.47 -13.29
C GLU A 88 22.31 21.81 -12.59
N LEU A 89 21.10 22.38 -12.71
CA LEU A 89 19.87 21.77 -12.21
C LEU A 89 19.61 20.41 -12.87
N TYR A 90 19.79 20.36 -14.19
CA TYR A 90 19.54 19.14 -14.96
C TYR A 90 20.52 18.04 -14.56
N GLU A 91 21.83 18.35 -14.47
CA GLU A 91 22.85 17.42 -13.98
C GLU A 91 22.59 17.01 -12.52
N ALA A 92 22.12 17.94 -11.68
CA ALA A 92 21.78 17.64 -10.29
C ALA A 92 20.52 16.77 -10.14
N ILE A 93 19.64 16.72 -11.14
CA ILE A 93 18.42 15.90 -11.15
C ILE A 93 18.69 14.53 -11.79
N GLU A 94 19.50 14.48 -12.85
CA GLU A 94 19.78 13.27 -13.61
C GLU A 94 20.30 12.12 -12.72
N GLY A 95 21.31 12.39 -11.90
CA GLY A 95 21.88 11.39 -10.99
C GLY A 95 20.85 10.80 -10.01
N PRO A 96 20.14 11.63 -9.22
CA PRO A 96 19.09 11.17 -8.32
C PRO A 96 17.91 10.47 -9.01
N VAL A 97 17.52 10.90 -10.22
CA VAL A 97 16.47 10.23 -11.01
C VAL A 97 16.94 8.84 -11.47
N LEU A 98 18.16 8.73 -12.01
CA LEU A 98 18.74 7.45 -12.39
C LEU A 98 18.87 6.52 -11.19
N TRP A 99 19.24 7.05 -10.02
CA TRP A 99 19.28 6.30 -8.77
C TRP A 99 17.89 5.77 -8.36
N LEU A 100 16.84 6.60 -8.46
CA LEU A 100 15.47 6.17 -8.21
C LEU A 100 15.03 5.06 -9.16
N ILE A 101 15.34 5.20 -10.45
CA ILE A 101 15.01 4.20 -11.47
C ILE A 101 15.74 2.89 -11.15
N ALA A 102 17.03 2.97 -10.81
CA ALA A 102 17.82 1.80 -10.42
C ALA A 102 17.28 1.13 -9.14
N LEU A 103 16.85 1.91 -8.14
CA LEU A 103 16.23 1.40 -6.92
C LEU A 103 14.90 0.72 -7.21
N ALA A 104 14.05 1.34 -8.04
CA ALA A 104 12.77 0.78 -8.44
C ALA A 104 12.97 -0.52 -9.23
N LEU A 105 13.90 -0.54 -10.19
CA LEU A 105 14.27 -1.76 -10.89
C LEU A 105 14.79 -2.81 -9.89
N ALA A 106 15.73 -2.48 -9.00
CA ALA A 106 16.24 -3.46 -8.04
C ALA A 106 15.15 -4.07 -7.14
N ALA A 107 14.20 -3.26 -6.69
CA ALA A 107 13.11 -3.72 -5.82
C ALA A 107 12.04 -4.54 -6.57
N TRP A 108 11.74 -4.19 -7.82
CA TRP A 108 10.61 -4.74 -8.59
C TRP A 108 11.01 -5.65 -9.76
N LEU A 109 12.30 -5.77 -10.06
CA LEU A 109 12.83 -6.63 -11.13
C LEU A 109 12.35 -8.08 -11.00
N PRO A 110 12.34 -8.71 -9.81
CA PRO A 110 11.83 -10.08 -9.69
C PRO A 110 10.36 -10.20 -10.16
N ASP A 111 9.51 -9.23 -9.83
CA ASP A 111 8.10 -9.24 -10.26
C ASP A 111 7.97 -9.00 -11.77
N ILE A 112 8.79 -8.11 -12.33
CA ILE A 112 8.83 -7.86 -13.78
C ILE A 112 9.26 -9.14 -14.52
N LEU A 113 10.28 -9.84 -14.03
CA LEU A 113 10.75 -11.09 -14.62
C LEU A 113 9.69 -12.20 -14.55
N VAL A 114 8.95 -12.30 -13.43
CA VAL A 114 7.81 -13.22 -13.32
C VAL A 114 6.69 -12.84 -14.28
N ALA A 115 6.37 -11.55 -14.41
CA ALA A 115 5.34 -11.05 -15.33
C ALA A 115 5.68 -11.30 -16.81
N LEU A 116 6.97 -11.25 -17.16
CA LEU A 116 7.49 -11.59 -18.49
C LEU A 116 7.60 -13.10 -18.73
N GLY A 117 7.30 -13.94 -17.73
CA GLY A 117 7.43 -15.41 -17.82
C GLY A 117 8.88 -15.90 -17.82
N LEU A 118 9.84 -15.04 -17.46
CA LEU A 118 11.27 -15.39 -17.36
C LEU A 118 11.62 -16.08 -16.04
N LEU A 119 10.75 -15.94 -15.03
CA LEU A 119 10.84 -16.66 -13.76
C LEU A 119 9.51 -17.38 -13.44
N PRO A 120 9.58 -18.55 -12.78
CA PRO A 120 8.38 -19.25 -12.34
C PRO A 120 7.63 -18.46 -11.26
N GLN A 121 6.29 -18.58 -11.25
CA GLN A 121 5.47 -17.99 -10.20
C GLN A 121 5.81 -18.64 -8.85
N GLY A 122 5.95 -17.81 -7.80
CA GLY A 122 6.28 -18.27 -6.45
C GLY A 122 7.75 -18.28 -6.08
N THR A 123 8.63 -17.67 -6.89
CA THR A 123 10.00 -17.37 -6.46
C THR A 123 10.01 -16.53 -5.17
N PRO A 124 10.94 -16.77 -4.23
CA PRO A 124 10.93 -16.17 -2.89
C PRO A 124 11.08 -14.64 -2.86
N PHE A 125 11.49 -14.03 -3.98
CA PHE A 125 11.70 -12.59 -4.11
C PHE A 125 10.61 -11.88 -4.91
N ALA A 126 9.64 -12.61 -5.47
CA ALA A 126 8.52 -12.04 -6.21
C ALA A 126 7.25 -12.09 -5.36
N VAL A 127 6.41 -11.06 -5.45
CA VAL A 127 5.12 -11.03 -4.77
C VAL A 127 4.19 -12.00 -5.49
N LYS A 128 3.66 -12.99 -4.76
CA LYS A 128 2.61 -13.86 -5.29
C LYS A 128 1.28 -13.10 -5.26
N TRP A 129 0.98 -12.40 -6.35
CA TRP A 129 -0.26 -11.63 -6.48
C TRP A 129 -1.52 -12.50 -6.40
N SER A 130 -1.43 -13.78 -6.80
CA SER A 130 -2.49 -14.77 -6.65
C SER A 130 -2.92 -14.92 -5.19
N ASP A 131 -1.97 -14.90 -4.25
CA ASP A 131 -2.21 -15.20 -2.84
C ASP A 131 -2.75 -13.99 -2.09
N ILE A 132 -2.56 -12.78 -2.65
CA ILE A 132 -3.07 -11.51 -2.14
C ILE A 132 -4.52 -11.28 -2.60
N PHE A 133 -4.82 -11.62 -3.86
CA PHE A 133 -6.15 -11.38 -4.45
C PHE A 133 -7.06 -12.61 -4.50
N ALA A 134 -6.57 -13.79 -4.11
CA ALA A 134 -7.43 -14.93 -3.86
C ALA A 134 -8.44 -14.54 -2.78
N LYS A 135 -9.73 -14.56 -3.13
CA LYS A 135 -10.80 -14.40 -2.15
C LYS A 135 -10.67 -15.52 -1.09
N PRO A 136 -10.89 -15.19 0.20
CA PRO A 136 -10.99 -16.21 1.24
C PRO A 136 -12.14 -17.18 0.96
#